data_AF-A0AAV4RCT0-F1
#
_entry.id   AF-A0AAV4RCT0-F1
#
_cell.length_a   1.000
_cell.length_b   1.000
_cell.length_c   1.000
_cell.angle_alpha   90.00
_cell.angle_beta   90.00
_cell.angle_gamma   90.00
#
_symmetry.space_group_name_H-M   'P 1'
#
loop_
_entity.id
_entity.type
_entity.pdbx_description
1 polymer ?
#
loop_
_entity_poly.entity_id
_entity_poly.type
_entity_poly.pdbx_seq_one_letter_code
_entity_poly.pdbx_strand_id
1 'polypeptide(L)'
;MSEAVCDTYQPHERRNICQNCKHVKDEHPLTEKDIKELRATVATLAEDSGAEPPRGDSVYEWIPPECPEDRMEDYFSCFPEDKVPKYNSEGLQWCQKTLSKQVPAADFMESDCRFVDKDSLIDFEEHAKDIRNKALHFGFVKVRFFLNPSRLQ
;
A
#
# COMPACT_ATOMS: atom_id res chain seq x y z
N MET A 1 12.17 -2.91 -30.75
CA MET A 1 12.17 -1.43 -30.62
C MET A 1 11.98 -1.16 -29.14
N SER A 2 13.02 -0.68 -28.45
CA SER A 2 12.91 -0.34 -27.02
C SER A 2 12.02 0.89 -26.90
N GLU A 3 10.79 0.73 -26.41
CA GLU A 3 9.95 1.87 -26.03
C GLU A 3 10.70 2.67 -24.97
N ALA A 4 10.84 3.97 -25.21
CA ALA A 4 11.47 4.88 -24.26
C ALA A 4 10.60 4.87 -22.98
N VAL A 5 11.13 4.29 -21.91
CA VAL A 5 10.51 4.33 -20.58
C VAL A 5 10.49 5.79 -20.17
N CYS A 6 9.29 6.32 -19.94
CA CYS A 6 9.12 7.70 -19.56
C CYS A 6 9.20 7.80 -18.03
N ASP A 7 10.26 8.42 -17.54
CA ASP A 7 10.62 8.46 -16.11
C ASP A 7 9.64 9.27 -15.25
N THR A 8 8.80 10.12 -15.86
CA THR A 8 7.85 10.96 -15.12
C THR A 8 6.56 11.14 -15.90
N TYR A 9 5.43 10.84 -15.26
CA TYR A 9 4.11 11.09 -15.82
C TYR A 9 3.84 12.58 -15.97
N GLN A 10 3.56 13.03 -17.18
CA GLN A 10 3.10 14.40 -17.45
C GLN A 10 1.65 14.35 -17.96
N PRO A 11 0.65 14.82 -17.18
CA PRO A 11 -0.75 14.67 -17.55
C PRO A 11 -1.07 15.45 -18.83
N HIS A 12 -1.69 14.79 -19.80
CA HIS A 12 -2.26 15.47 -20.95
C HIS A 12 -3.50 16.27 -20.55
N GLU A 13 -3.68 17.46 -21.14
CA GLU A 13 -4.77 18.39 -20.80
C GLU A 13 -6.20 17.82 -20.82
N ARG A 14 -6.48 16.78 -21.64
CA ARG A 14 -7.84 16.30 -21.91
C ARG A 14 -8.01 14.79 -21.85
N ARG A 15 -6.91 14.04 -21.79
CA ARG A 15 -6.92 12.57 -21.81
C ARG A 15 -6.15 12.09 -20.60
N ASN A 16 -6.58 10.98 -20.00
CA ASN A 16 -5.89 10.37 -18.86
C ASN A 16 -4.67 9.56 -19.31
N ILE A 17 -3.75 10.23 -20.02
CA ILE A 17 -2.53 9.66 -20.58
C ILE A 17 -1.39 10.67 -20.46
N CYS A 18 -0.16 10.18 -20.52
CA CYS A 18 1.02 11.00 -20.53
C CYS A 18 1.13 11.81 -21.83
N GLN A 19 1.52 13.08 -21.73
CA GLN A 19 1.76 13.94 -22.88
C GLN A 19 2.89 13.40 -23.76
N ASN A 20 3.91 12.76 -23.17
CA ASN A 20 5.13 12.34 -23.86
C ASN A 20 5.01 10.94 -24.48
N CYS A 21 4.66 9.91 -23.68
CA CYS A 21 4.63 8.51 -24.13
C CYS A 21 3.23 7.95 -24.39
N LYS A 22 2.15 8.69 -24.07
CA LYS A 22 0.75 8.24 -24.20
C LYS A 22 0.32 7.07 -23.32
N HIS A 23 1.19 6.58 -22.44
CA HIS A 23 0.87 5.62 -21.38
C HIS A 23 -0.01 6.24 -20.29
N VAL A 24 -0.76 5.42 -19.57
CA VAL A 24 -1.56 5.86 -18.40
C VAL A 24 -0.64 6.09 -17.20
N LYS A 25 -1.06 6.88 -16.19
CA LYS A 25 -0.25 7.17 -14.99
C LYS A 25 0.30 5.90 -14.33
N ASP A 26 -0.52 4.86 -14.29
CA ASP A 26 -0.20 3.55 -13.70
C ASP A 26 0.99 2.81 -14.33
N GLU A 27 1.34 3.15 -15.57
CA GLU A 27 2.47 2.57 -16.31
C GLU A 27 3.77 3.32 -16.06
N HIS A 28 3.72 4.44 -15.32
CA HIS A 28 4.91 5.17 -14.90
C HIS A 28 5.40 4.71 -13.51
N PRO A 29 6.68 4.96 -13.20
CA PRO A 29 7.16 4.93 -11.82
C PRO A 29 6.40 5.95 -10.95
N LEU A 30 6.19 5.60 -9.68
CA LEU A 30 5.66 6.55 -8.70
C LEU A 30 6.74 7.60 -8.39
N THR A 31 6.34 8.86 -8.28
CA THR A 31 7.24 9.92 -7.83
C THR A 31 7.40 9.88 -6.32
N GLU A 32 8.41 10.57 -5.77
CA GLU A 32 8.57 10.73 -4.33
C GLU A 32 7.33 11.35 -3.66
N LYS A 33 6.66 12.25 -4.38
CA LYS A 33 5.41 12.86 -3.93
C LYS A 33 4.29 11.82 -3.83
N ASP A 34 4.09 11.02 -4.88
CA ASP A 34 3.06 9.96 -4.87
C ASP A 34 3.32 8.96 -3.73
N ILE A 35 4.58 8.57 -3.51
CA ILE A 35 4.95 7.65 -2.42
C ILE A 35 4.67 8.28 -1.04
N LYS A 36 4.93 9.57 -0.88
CA LYS A 36 4.66 10.28 0.37
C LYS A 36 3.16 10.35 0.67
N GLU A 37 2.34 10.68 -0.33
CA GLU A 37 0.87 10.73 -0.21
C GLU A 37 0.29 9.34 0.08
N LEU A 38 0.80 8.31 -0.60
CA LEU A 38 0.43 6.92 -0.34
C LEU A 38 0.75 6.51 1.11
N ARG A 39 1.98 6.78 1.58
CA ARG A 39 2.39 6.46 2.95
C ARG A 39 1.51 7.18 3.99
N ALA A 40 1.17 8.44 3.75
CA ALA A 40 0.27 9.18 4.63
C ALA A 40 -1.13 8.54 4.67
N THR A 41 -1.69 8.21 3.50
CA THR A 41 -3.00 7.54 3.40
C THR A 41 -3.00 6.20 4.12
N VAL A 42 -2.00 5.36 3.87
CA VAL A 42 -1.86 4.04 4.52
C VAL A 42 -1.70 4.19 6.03
N ALA A 43 -0.93 5.18 6.50
CA ALA A 43 -0.78 5.44 7.93
C ALA A 43 -2.12 5.78 8.59
N THR A 44 -2.91 6.70 8.01
CA THR A 44 -4.25 7.06 8.50
C THR A 44 -5.21 5.87 8.52
N LEU A 45 -5.06 4.92 7.60
CA LEU A 45 -5.87 3.70 7.60
C LEU A 45 -5.38 2.65 8.60
N ALA A 46 -4.10 2.67 8.93
CA ALA A 46 -3.48 1.75 9.87
C ALA A 46 -3.66 2.19 11.34
N GLU A 47 -3.97 3.46 11.62
CA GLU A 47 -4.17 3.98 12.99
C GLU A 47 -5.13 3.12 13.82
N ASP A 48 -6.24 2.67 13.24
CA ASP A 48 -7.26 1.84 13.92
C ASP A 48 -6.95 0.33 13.86
N SER A 49 -5.89 -0.09 13.17
CA SER A 49 -5.58 -1.50 12.90
C SER A 49 -4.69 -2.17 13.94
N GLY A 50 -4.06 -1.40 14.83
CA GLY A 50 -3.04 -1.90 15.75
C GLY A 50 -1.73 -2.30 15.06
N ALA A 51 -1.56 -1.99 13.77
CA ALA A 51 -0.31 -2.19 13.06
C ALA A 51 0.76 -1.21 13.59
N GLU A 52 1.87 -1.76 14.06
CA GLU A 52 3.04 -0.97 14.43
C GLU A 52 3.95 -0.76 13.21
N PRO A 53 4.62 0.39 13.10
CA PRO A 53 5.62 0.58 12.06
C PRO A 53 6.74 -0.45 12.21
N PRO A 54 7.40 -0.86 11.10
CA PRO A 54 8.54 -1.75 11.18
C PRO A 54 9.62 -1.19 12.10
N ARG A 55 10.33 -2.08 12.81
CA ARG A 55 11.50 -1.69 13.61
C ARG A 55 12.58 -1.09 12.72
N GLY A 56 13.40 -0.21 13.29
CA GLY A 56 14.42 0.53 12.55
C GLY A 56 15.54 -0.32 11.92
N ASP A 57 15.68 -1.58 12.36
CA ASP A 57 16.62 -2.58 11.83
C ASP A 57 15.97 -3.54 10.81
N SER A 58 14.68 -3.37 10.52
CA SER A 58 13.97 -4.16 9.51
C SER A 58 14.57 -3.92 8.12
N VAL A 59 14.70 -5.00 7.34
CA VAL A 59 15.03 -4.93 5.91
C VAL A 59 13.79 -4.72 5.03
N TYR A 60 12.59 -4.80 5.62
CA TYR A 60 11.29 -4.64 4.97
C TYR A 60 10.66 -3.28 5.30
N GLU A 61 10.06 -2.63 4.30
CA GLU A 61 9.27 -1.40 4.45
C GLU A 61 7.96 -1.63 5.19
N TRP A 62 7.43 -2.83 5.13
CA TRP A 62 6.18 -3.22 5.78
C TRP A 62 6.32 -4.63 6.34
N ILE A 63 5.80 -4.82 7.55
CA ILE A 63 5.75 -6.12 8.22
C ILE A 63 4.27 -6.40 8.54
N PRO A 64 3.80 -7.64 8.35
CA PRO A 64 2.44 -8.00 8.74
C PRO A 64 2.21 -7.75 10.24
N PRO A 65 1.05 -7.22 10.64
CA PRO A 65 0.70 -7.06 12.05
C PRO A 65 0.91 -8.36 12.83
N GLU A 66 1.45 -8.23 14.04
CA GLU A 66 1.68 -9.34 14.98
C GLU A 66 2.63 -10.44 14.45
N CYS A 67 3.36 -10.21 13.35
CA CYS A 67 4.32 -11.18 12.84
C CYS A 67 5.52 -11.31 13.78
N PRO A 68 5.79 -12.51 14.36
CA PRO A 68 6.99 -12.72 15.14
C PRO A 68 8.25 -12.51 14.30
N GLU A 69 9.31 -11.99 14.91
CA GLU A 69 10.56 -11.68 14.24
C GLU A 69 11.21 -12.88 13.55
N ASP A 70 11.23 -14.01 14.24
CA ASP A 70 11.75 -15.28 13.77
C ASP A 70 10.91 -15.90 12.63
N ARG A 71 9.77 -15.29 12.28
CA ARG A 71 8.83 -15.75 11.24
C ARG A 71 8.72 -14.80 10.05
N MET A 72 9.41 -13.66 10.05
CA MET A 72 9.34 -12.71 8.93
C MET A 72 9.85 -13.33 7.63
N GLU A 73 10.98 -14.04 7.69
CA GLU A 73 11.55 -14.71 6.50
C GLU A 73 10.62 -15.81 6.00
N ASP A 74 10.10 -16.66 6.89
CA ASP A 74 9.10 -17.68 6.55
C ASP A 74 7.88 -17.06 5.84
N TYR A 75 7.36 -15.95 6.37
CA TYR A 75 6.22 -15.27 5.80
C TYR A 75 6.50 -14.79 4.38
N PHE A 76 7.59 -14.05 4.19
CA PHE A 76 7.92 -13.50 2.88
C PHE A 76 8.41 -14.54 1.87
N SER A 77 8.92 -15.70 2.33
CA SER A 77 9.28 -16.82 1.45
C SER A 77 8.08 -17.42 0.69
N CYS A 78 6.85 -17.15 1.15
CA CYS A 78 5.63 -17.54 0.46
C CYS A 78 5.31 -16.67 -0.77
N PHE A 79 6.02 -15.55 -0.95
CA PHE A 79 5.79 -14.60 -2.03
C PHE A 79 6.89 -14.73 -3.10
N PRO A 80 6.58 -14.41 -4.37
CA PRO A 80 7.60 -14.19 -5.39
C PRO A 80 8.62 -13.13 -4.94
N GLU A 81 9.90 -13.34 -5.23
CA GLU A 81 10.99 -12.45 -4.78
C GLU A 81 10.80 -11.00 -5.27
N ASP A 82 10.30 -10.84 -6.50
CA ASP A 82 9.96 -9.57 -7.14
C ASP A 82 8.73 -8.86 -6.55
N LYS A 83 8.12 -9.42 -5.49
CA LYS A 83 6.96 -8.87 -4.77
C LYS A 83 7.19 -8.73 -3.27
N VAL A 84 8.38 -9.05 -2.79
CA VAL A 84 8.75 -8.87 -1.38
C VAL A 84 9.14 -7.40 -1.12
N PRO A 85 8.54 -6.70 -0.15
CA PRO A 85 8.72 -5.25 0.04
C PRO A 85 10.00 -4.91 0.81
N LYS A 86 11.16 -5.36 0.33
CA LYS A 86 12.47 -4.97 0.89
C LYS A 86 12.82 -3.55 0.49
N TYR A 87 13.50 -2.80 1.37
CA TYR A 87 14.00 -1.47 1.00
C TYR A 87 14.84 -1.52 -0.28
N ASN A 88 14.60 -0.56 -1.18
CA ASN A 88 15.30 -0.44 -2.46
C ASN A 88 15.14 -1.64 -3.42
N SER A 89 14.08 -2.44 -3.28
CA SER A 89 13.80 -3.59 -4.15
C SER A 89 12.70 -3.31 -5.18
N GLU A 90 12.65 -4.13 -6.24
CA GLU A 90 11.52 -4.15 -7.19
C GLU A 90 10.20 -4.51 -6.50
N GLY A 91 10.23 -5.42 -5.52
CA GLY A 91 9.05 -5.81 -4.77
C GLY A 91 8.44 -4.68 -3.94
N LEU A 92 9.26 -3.75 -3.43
CA LEU A 92 8.75 -2.54 -2.80
C LEU A 92 8.05 -1.62 -3.82
N GLN A 93 8.66 -1.42 -4.99
CA GLN A 93 8.03 -0.60 -6.05
C GLN A 93 6.72 -1.23 -6.52
N TRP A 94 6.68 -2.55 -6.66
CA TRP A 94 5.47 -3.30 -7.00
C TRP A 94 4.38 -3.14 -5.93
N CYS A 95 4.75 -3.27 -4.66
CA CYS A 95 3.84 -3.10 -3.53
C CYS A 95 3.25 -1.69 -3.51
N GLN A 96 4.08 -0.65 -3.63
CA GLN A 96 3.63 0.75 -3.66
C GLN A 96 2.70 1.03 -4.84
N LYS A 97 3.03 0.55 -6.05
CA LYS A 97 2.16 0.68 -7.24
C LYS A 97 0.83 -0.05 -7.08
N THR A 98 0.82 -1.17 -6.37
CA THR A 98 -0.40 -1.95 -6.13
C THR A 98 -1.28 -1.23 -5.11
N LEU A 99 -0.68 -0.79 -4.00
CA LEU A 99 -1.39 -0.04 -2.96
C LEU A 99 -1.94 1.29 -3.48
N SER A 100 -1.23 2.02 -4.34
CA SER A 100 -1.74 3.27 -4.91
C SER A 100 -3.00 3.09 -5.74
N LYS A 101 -3.25 1.89 -6.27
CA LYS A 101 -4.47 1.56 -7.03
C LYS A 101 -5.59 1.05 -6.11
N GLN A 102 -5.22 0.28 -5.09
CA GLN A 102 -6.18 -0.31 -4.15
C GLN A 102 -6.68 0.69 -3.12
N VAL A 103 -5.87 1.70 -2.81
CA VAL A 103 -6.12 2.65 -1.73
C VAL A 103 -5.91 4.10 -2.22
N PRO A 104 -6.74 4.61 -3.15
CA PRO A 104 -6.64 5.98 -3.61
C PRO A 104 -6.92 6.96 -2.47
N ALA A 105 -6.04 7.96 -2.28
CA ALA A 105 -6.21 8.98 -1.24
C ALA A 105 -7.58 9.69 -1.29
N ALA A 106 -8.08 9.96 -2.50
CA ALA A 106 -9.37 10.61 -2.73
C ALA A 106 -10.58 9.79 -2.27
N ASP A 107 -10.44 8.47 -2.02
CA ASP A 107 -11.54 7.66 -1.47
C ASP A 107 -11.67 7.82 0.05
N PHE A 108 -10.67 8.43 0.70
CA PHE A 108 -10.59 8.53 2.16
C PHE A 108 -10.41 9.97 2.70
N MET A 109 -9.88 10.89 1.88
CA MET A 109 -9.55 12.26 2.29
C MET A 109 -10.17 13.29 1.34
N GLU A 110 -11.03 14.16 1.87
CA GLU A 110 -11.67 15.25 1.10
C GLU A 110 -10.63 16.20 0.48
N SER A 111 -9.51 16.42 1.18
CA SER A 111 -8.40 17.26 0.71
C SER A 111 -7.76 16.78 -0.59
N ASP A 112 -7.89 15.49 -0.90
CA ASP A 112 -7.30 14.83 -2.05
C ASP A 112 -8.30 14.66 -3.19
N CYS A 113 -9.57 14.98 -2.95
CA CYS A 113 -10.58 15.09 -3.98
C CYS A 113 -10.39 16.38 -4.79
N ARG A 114 -10.62 16.29 -6.11
CA ARG A 114 -10.60 17.48 -6.96
C ARG A 114 -11.75 18.45 -6.64
N PHE A 115 -12.91 17.91 -6.29
CA PHE A 115 -14.10 18.64 -5.89
C PHE A 115 -15.06 17.69 -5.17
N VAL A 116 -15.49 18.08 -3.98
CA VAL A 116 -16.64 17.49 -3.28
C VAL A 116 -17.62 18.62 -3.04
N ASP A 117 -18.88 18.43 -3.44
CA ASP A 117 -19.91 19.42 -3.14
C ASP A 117 -20.19 19.42 -1.63
N LYS A 118 -20.49 20.59 -1.05
CA LYS A 118 -20.74 20.71 0.39
C LYS A 118 -21.92 19.84 0.84
N ASP A 119 -22.93 19.71 -0.02
CA ASP A 119 -24.11 18.89 0.28
C ASP A 119 -23.78 17.38 0.22
N SER A 120 -22.69 16.99 -0.44
CA SER A 120 -22.20 15.60 -0.55
C SER A 120 -21.15 15.23 0.48
N LEU A 121 -20.75 16.14 1.38
CA LEU A 121 -19.73 15.85 2.40
C LEU A 121 -20.14 14.71 3.34
N ILE A 122 -21.42 14.66 3.71
CA ILE A 122 -21.95 13.60 4.58
C ILE A 122 -21.86 12.24 3.88
N ASP A 123 -22.25 12.18 2.60
CA ASP A 123 -22.17 10.95 1.79
C ASP A 123 -20.72 10.50 1.61
N PHE A 124 -19.78 11.44 1.43
CA PHE A 124 -18.35 11.17 1.35
C PHE A 124 -17.81 10.55 2.64
N GLU A 125 -18.13 11.15 3.80
CA GLU A 125 -17.71 10.63 5.10
C GLU A 125 -18.28 9.23 5.37
N GLU A 126 -19.55 9.00 5.01
CA GLU A 126 -20.17 7.68 5.11
C GLU A 126 -19.48 6.67 4.20
N HIS A 127 -19.15 7.04 2.97
CA HIS A 127 -18.43 6.20 2.02
C HIS A 127 -17.04 5.80 2.52
N ALA A 128 -16.24 6.78 2.96
CA ALA A 128 -14.90 6.54 3.51
C ALA A 128 -14.96 5.61 4.73
N LYS A 129 -15.95 5.83 5.62
CA LYS A 129 -16.21 4.98 6.78
C LYS A 129 -16.61 3.56 6.36
N ASP A 130 -17.43 3.41 5.34
CA ASP A 130 -17.87 2.12 4.83
C ASP A 130 -16.72 1.33 4.24
N ILE A 131 -15.84 1.94 3.45
CA ILE A 131 -14.64 1.28 2.93
C ILE A 131 -13.76 0.81 4.09
N ARG A 132 -13.50 1.70 5.08
CA ARG A 132 -12.67 1.38 6.25
C ARG A 132 -13.20 0.18 7.03
N ASN A 133 -14.51 0.08 7.23
CA ASN A 133 -15.09 -0.94 8.08
C ASN A 133 -15.45 -2.24 7.34
N LYS A 134 -15.76 -2.18 6.05
CA LYS A 134 -16.35 -3.31 5.30
C LYS A 134 -15.43 -3.89 4.24
N ALA A 135 -14.44 -3.15 3.75
CA ALA A 135 -13.60 -3.56 2.63
C ALA A 135 -12.11 -3.65 2.98
N LEU A 136 -11.62 -2.83 3.91
CA LEU A 136 -10.25 -2.91 4.40
C LEU A 136 -10.13 -3.95 5.51
N HIS A 137 -9.30 -4.96 5.26
CA HIS A 137 -9.00 -6.02 6.21
C HIS A 137 -7.50 -6.26 6.26
N PHE A 138 -6.99 -6.52 7.46
CA PHE A 138 -5.59 -6.85 7.70
C PHE A 138 -5.47 -8.36 7.97
N GLY A 139 -4.51 -9.01 7.32
CA GLY A 139 -4.15 -10.39 7.61
C GLY A 139 -3.16 -10.45 8.77
N PHE A 140 -3.25 -11.49 9.60
CA PHE A 140 -2.38 -11.70 10.75
C PHE A 140 -1.58 -12.99 10.61
N VAL A 141 -0.33 -12.98 11.12
CA VAL A 141 0.53 -14.17 11.13
C VAL A 141 0.33 -14.92 12.45
N LYS A 142 -0.15 -16.17 12.38
CA LYS A 142 -0.33 -16.99 13.57
C LYS A 142 1.00 -17.25 14.28
N VAL A 143 1.08 -16.84 15.55
CA VAL A 143 2.18 -17.20 16.45
C VAL A 143 2.23 -18.72 16.59
N ARG A 144 3.43 -19.30 16.47
CA ARG A 144 3.63 -20.71 16.84
C ARG A 144 3.59 -20.79 18.36
N PHE A 145 2.52 -21.35 18.91
CA PHE A 145 2.61 -21.92 20.24
C PHE A 145 3.59 -23.08 20.13
N PHE A 146 4.74 -22.99 20.80
CA PHE A 146 5.56 -24.16 21.04
C PHE A 146 4.65 -25.19 21.72
N LEU A 147 4.28 -26.25 21.00
CA LEU A 147 3.75 -27.44 21.65
C LEU A 147 4.85 -27.89 22.58
N ASN A 148 4.61 -27.72 23.87
CA ASN A 148 5.52 -28.16 24.90
C ASN A 148 5.78 -29.66 24.67
N PRO A 149 7.01 -30.12 24.38
CA PRO A 149 7.29 -31.52 24.07
C PRO A 149 6.86 -32.48 25.19
N SER A 150 6.60 -31.97 26.38
CA SER A 150 6.11 -32.70 27.54
C SER A 150 4.65 -33.18 27.47
N ARG A 151 3.91 -32.93 26.38
CA ARG A 151 2.51 -33.41 26.21
C ARG A 151 2.33 -34.54 25.20
N LEU A 152 3.41 -35.13 24.69
CA LEU A 152 3.37 -36.43 24.03
C LEU A 152 3.90 -37.48 25.00
N GLN A 153 3.04 -37.88 25.95
CA GLN A 153 3.15 -39.16 26.66
C GLN A 153 1.95 -40.01 26.25
#